data_AF-A0A200PTT7-F1
#
_entry.id   AF-A0A200PTT7-F1
#
_cell.length_a   1.000
_cell.length_b   1.000
_cell.length_c   1.000
_cell.angle_alpha   90.00
_cell.angle_beta   90.00
_cell.angle_gamma   90.00
#
_symmetry.space_group_name_H-M   'P 1'
#
loop_
_entity.id
_entity.type
_entity.pdbx_description
1 polymer ?
#
loop_
_entity_poly.entity_id
_entity_poly.type
_entity_poly.pdbx_seq_one_letter_code
_entity_poly.pdbx_strand_id
1 'polypeptide(L)'
;MKHSRRGGWGWFGSQDFPKVVAMLKYSKGSGLAQYALASEKLIVKRPDRVSAPEGAGYPLAGLTALYTLSRLTSNTTKAANILVTAASGGVGHYAVQLAKLGNNHVTATWSSKRRACQKFGCR
;
A
#
# COMPACT_ATOMS: atom_id res chain seq x y z
N MET A 1 -30.83 40.95 18.94
CA MET A 1 -31.43 39.60 19.05
C MET A 1 -32.29 39.33 17.82
N LYS A 2 -31.73 38.73 16.76
CA LYS A 2 -32.45 38.05 15.66
C LYS A 2 -31.47 37.05 15.04
N HIS A 3 -31.63 35.77 15.38
CA HIS A 3 -30.94 34.65 14.75
C HIS A 3 -31.44 34.49 13.31
N SER A 4 -30.54 34.48 12.34
CA SER A 4 -30.83 33.97 10.98
C SER A 4 -29.83 32.86 10.68
N ARG A 5 -30.30 31.61 10.84
CA ARG A 5 -29.62 30.41 10.38
C ARG A 5 -29.68 30.41 8.85
N ARG A 6 -28.59 30.78 8.19
CA ARG A 6 -28.36 30.36 6.79
C ARG A 6 -27.27 29.29 6.80
N GLY A 7 -27.71 28.05 7.07
CA GLY A 7 -26.96 26.86 6.69
C GLY A 7 -26.98 26.76 5.17
N GLY A 8 -26.04 27.45 4.51
CA GLY A 8 -25.84 27.38 3.08
C GLY A 8 -24.69 26.43 2.80
N TRP A 9 -24.99 25.33 2.11
CA TRP A 9 -24.03 24.39 1.51
C TRP A 9 -23.27 25.08 0.36
N GLY A 10 -22.48 26.10 0.69
CA GLY A 10 -21.81 26.98 -0.29
C GLY A 10 -20.45 26.51 -0.78
N TRP A 11 -20.01 25.30 -0.43
CA TRP A 11 -18.65 24.81 -0.72
C TRP A 11 -18.57 23.76 -1.83
N PHE A 12 -19.68 23.41 -2.49
CA PHE A 12 -19.69 22.48 -3.63
C PHE A 12 -19.33 23.14 -4.97
N GLY A 13 -18.60 24.26 -4.94
CA GLY A 13 -18.04 24.88 -6.13
C GLY A 13 -16.67 24.28 -6.46
N SER A 14 -16.64 23.35 -7.42
CA SER A 14 -15.43 22.94 -8.18
C SER A 14 -14.13 22.77 -7.39
N GLN A 15 -14.18 22.12 -6.23
CA GLN A 15 -12.94 21.75 -5.53
C GLN A 15 -12.44 20.42 -6.11
N ASP A 16 -11.36 20.47 -6.91
CA ASP A 16 -10.66 19.25 -7.33
C ASP A 16 -10.07 18.58 -6.08
N PHE A 17 -10.75 17.54 -5.59
CA PHE A 17 -10.25 16.76 -4.48
C PHE A 17 -9.03 15.94 -4.91
N PRO A 18 -7.98 15.86 -4.07
CA PRO A 18 -6.81 15.06 -4.40
C PRO A 18 -7.21 13.59 -4.55
N LYS A 19 -6.69 12.94 -5.59
CA LYS A 19 -6.80 11.49 -5.75
C LYS A 19 -6.00 10.84 -4.61
N VAL A 20 -6.64 9.96 -3.85
CA VAL A 20 -6.04 9.31 -2.68
C VAL A 20 -6.11 7.79 -2.78
N VAL A 21 -5.26 7.14 -2.00
CA VAL A 21 -5.35 5.72 -1.67
C VAL A 21 -5.54 5.59 -0.17
N ALA A 22 -6.37 4.65 0.27
CA ALA A 22 -6.72 4.46 1.67
C ALA A 22 -6.47 3.03 2.14
N MET A 23 -5.98 2.87 3.37
CA MET A 23 -5.98 1.59 4.09
C MET A 23 -7.22 1.53 4.97
N LEU A 24 -8.29 0.94 4.44
CA LEU A 24 -9.57 0.88 5.14
C LEU A 24 -9.54 -0.16 6.27
N LYS A 25 -10.23 0.12 7.38
CA LYS A 25 -10.32 -0.82 8.50
C LYS A 25 -11.24 -1.99 8.13
N TYR A 26 -10.68 -3.20 8.12
CA TYR A 26 -11.40 -4.44 7.80
C TYR A 26 -12.66 -4.64 8.65
N SER A 27 -12.63 -4.23 9.93
CA SER A 27 -13.77 -4.32 10.86
C SER A 27 -15.00 -3.51 10.43
N LYS A 28 -14.88 -2.61 9.45
CA LYS A 28 -15.99 -1.84 8.88
C LYS A 28 -16.51 -2.37 7.54
N GLY A 29 -16.01 -3.52 7.06
CA GLY A 29 -16.51 -4.16 5.83
C GLY A 29 -16.41 -3.27 4.57
N SER A 30 -15.44 -2.37 4.53
CA SER A 30 -15.37 -1.30 3.51
C SER A 30 -14.30 -1.55 2.46
N GLY A 31 -14.59 -1.24 1.19
CA GLY A 31 -13.61 -1.28 0.08
C GLY A 31 -14.19 -1.82 -1.24
N LEU A 32 -15.32 -2.52 -1.18
CA LEU A 32 -16.06 -3.05 -2.34
C LEU A 32 -17.40 -2.32 -2.48
N ALA A 33 -17.36 -0.99 -2.46
CA ALA A 33 -18.52 -0.12 -2.58
C ALA A 33 -18.14 1.15 -3.33
N GLN A 34 -19.13 1.86 -3.86
CA GLN A 34 -18.91 3.14 -4.55
C GLN A 34 -18.38 4.23 -3.60
N TYR A 35 -18.71 4.12 -2.31
CA TYR A 35 -18.32 5.08 -1.28
C TYR A 35 -17.83 4.37 -0.02
N ALA A 36 -16.83 4.95 0.65
CA ALA A 36 -16.33 4.48 1.92
C ALA A 36 -15.83 5.66 2.77
N LEU A 37 -15.97 5.56 4.09
CA LEU A 37 -15.38 6.51 5.03
C LEU A 37 -13.98 6.03 5.44
N ALA A 38 -12.99 6.88 5.22
CA ALA A 38 -11.62 6.65 5.65
C ALA A 38 -11.21 7.67 6.71
N SER A 39 -10.37 7.26 7.67
CA SER A 39 -9.72 8.21 8.56
C SER A 39 -8.62 8.93 7.79
N GLU A 40 -8.46 10.23 8.03
CA GLU A 40 -7.38 11.04 7.44
C GLU A 40 -5.99 10.42 7.69
N LYS A 41 -5.79 9.78 8.84
CA LYS A 41 -4.53 9.10 9.19
C LYS A 41 -4.23 7.85 8.36
N LEU A 42 -5.20 7.36 7.59
CA LEU A 42 -5.11 6.14 6.80
C LEU A 42 -5.23 6.42 5.30
N ILE A 43 -5.23 7.69 4.88
CA ILE A 43 -5.21 8.09 3.47
C ILE A 43 -3.87 8.74 3.12
N VAL A 44 -3.45 8.54 1.88
CA VAL A 44 -2.28 9.21 1.31
C VAL A 44 -2.61 9.67 -0.10
N LYS A 45 -1.96 10.75 -0.57
CA LYS A 45 -2.09 11.20 -1.95
C LYS A 45 -1.59 10.10 -2.88
N ARG A 46 -2.41 9.74 -3.87
CA ARG A 46 -2.02 8.81 -4.93
C ARG A 46 -1.06 9.54 -5.88
N PRO A 47 0.13 9.00 -6.18
CA PRO A 47 1.00 9.59 -7.20
C PRO A 47 0.29 9.67 -8.55
N ASP A 48 0.55 10.74 -9.32
CA ASP A 48 -0.15 10.98 -10.59
C ASP A 48 0.13 9.89 -11.64
N ARG A 49 1.33 9.28 -11.57
CA ARG A 49 1.75 8.17 -12.45
C ARG A 49 1.14 6.82 -12.10
N VAL A 50 0.43 6.70 -10.96
CA VAL A 50 -0.18 5.46 -10.49
C VAL A 50 -1.66 5.50 -10.80
N SER A 51 -2.16 4.49 -11.53
CA SER A 51 -3.58 4.38 -11.84
C SER A 51 -4.41 4.01 -10.59
N ALA A 52 -5.74 4.17 -10.64
CA ALA A 52 -6.60 3.79 -9.52
C ALA A 52 -6.52 2.28 -9.20
N PRO A 53 -6.59 1.37 -10.19
CA PRO A 53 -6.47 -0.06 -9.94
C PRO A 53 -5.12 -0.47 -9.32
N GLU A 54 -4.02 0.10 -9.81
CA GLU A 54 -2.68 -0.16 -9.23
C GLU A 54 -2.58 0.36 -7.80
N GLY A 55 -3.10 1.58 -7.57
CA GLY A 55 -3.12 2.19 -6.24
C GLY A 55 -3.95 1.40 -5.24
N ALA A 56 -5.08 0.82 -5.64
CA ALA A 56 -5.96 0.07 -4.74
C ALA A 56 -5.32 -1.21 -4.17
N GLY A 57 -4.45 -1.88 -4.94
CA GLY A 57 -3.77 -3.10 -4.49
C GLY A 57 -2.57 -2.86 -3.57
N TYR A 58 -2.05 -1.64 -3.55
CA TYR A 58 -0.80 -1.30 -2.86
C TYR A 58 -0.89 -1.30 -1.32
N PRO A 59 -1.89 -0.69 -0.65
CA PRO A 59 -1.85 -0.45 0.79
C PRO A 59 -1.71 -1.73 1.60
N LEU A 60 -2.58 -2.71 1.36
CA LEU A 60 -2.56 -3.94 2.13
C LEU A 60 -1.25 -4.69 1.89
N ALA A 61 -0.94 -5.01 0.63
CA ALA A 61 0.19 -5.87 0.31
C ALA A 61 1.55 -5.22 0.59
N GLY A 62 1.70 -3.93 0.23
CA GLY A 62 2.92 -3.16 0.42
C GLY A 62 3.19 -2.84 1.88
N LEU A 63 2.19 -2.41 2.67
CA LEU A 63 2.37 -2.14 4.09
C LEU A 63 2.67 -3.43 4.87
N THR A 64 2.03 -4.55 4.53
CA THR A 64 2.35 -5.84 5.16
C THR A 64 3.80 -6.23 4.89
N ALA A 65 4.27 -6.12 3.65
CA ALA A 65 5.66 -6.40 3.31
C ALA A 65 6.63 -5.49 4.07
N LEU A 66 6.40 -4.17 4.04
CA LEU A 66 7.24 -3.18 4.71
C LEU A 66 7.29 -3.40 6.22
N TYR A 67 6.14 -3.53 6.87
CA TYR A 67 6.07 -3.74 8.32
C TYR A 67 6.81 -5.02 8.74
N THR A 68 6.60 -6.10 8.00
CA THR A 68 7.24 -7.39 8.28
C THR A 68 8.76 -7.29 8.17
N LEU A 69 9.26 -6.71 7.08
CA LEU A 69 10.69 -6.51 6.87
C LEU A 69 11.30 -5.63 7.96
N SER A 70 10.70 -4.47 8.23
CA SER A 70 11.19 -3.56 9.28
C SER A 70 11.25 -4.23 10.65
N ARG A 71 10.31 -5.12 10.98
CA ARG A 71 10.34 -5.90 12.22
C ARG A 71 11.46 -6.94 12.22
N LEU A 72 11.58 -7.72 11.14
CA LEU A 72 12.59 -8.77 11.02
C LEU A 72 14.02 -8.20 11.01
N THR A 73 14.21 -7.01 10.44
CA THR A 73 15.53 -6.37 10.33
C THR A 73 15.77 -5.30 11.39
N SER A 74 14.88 -5.14 12.38
CA SER A 74 14.98 -4.08 13.40
C SER A 74 16.26 -4.14 14.25
N ASN A 75 16.81 -5.34 14.46
CA ASN A 75 17.97 -5.58 15.31
C ASN A 75 19.25 -5.93 14.51
N THR A 76 19.24 -5.80 13.18
CA THR A 76 20.43 -6.07 12.37
C THR A 76 21.10 -4.78 11.93
N THR A 77 22.42 -4.71 12.10
CA THR A 77 23.25 -3.62 11.57
C THR A 77 23.91 -3.99 10.24
N LYS A 78 23.76 -5.25 9.80
CA LYS A 78 24.31 -5.80 8.55
C LYS A 78 23.20 -6.31 7.65
N ALA A 79 23.51 -6.52 6.38
CA ALA A 79 22.61 -7.16 5.42
C ALA A 79 22.13 -8.52 5.96
N ALA A 80 20.81 -8.72 5.99
CA ALA A 80 20.20 -9.99 6.40
C ALA A 80 20.03 -10.93 5.20
N ASN A 81 19.99 -12.23 5.47
CA ASN A 81 19.54 -13.25 4.51
C ASN A 81 18.03 -13.45 4.70
N ILE A 82 17.24 -13.14 3.66
CA ILE A 82 15.78 -13.15 3.71
C ILE A 82 15.26 -14.16 2.70
N LEU A 83 14.52 -15.15 3.20
CA LEU A 83 13.75 -16.08 2.36
C LEU A 83 12.33 -15.55 2.16
N VAL A 84 11.96 -15.29 0.91
CA VAL A 84 10.58 -14.89 0.54
C VAL A 84 9.88 -16.06 -0.12
N THR A 85 8.88 -16.63 0.55
CA THR A 85 8.02 -17.66 -0.03
C THR A 85 6.89 -17.03 -0.84
N ALA A 86 6.41 -17.75 -1.86
CA ALA A 86 5.33 -17.28 -2.74
C ALA A 86 5.59 -15.86 -3.30
N ALA A 87 6.81 -15.60 -3.74
CA ALA A 87 7.29 -14.27 -4.13
C ALA A 87 6.55 -13.66 -5.34
N SER A 88 5.84 -14.47 -6.13
CA SER A 88 4.96 -13.98 -7.20
C SER A 88 3.55 -13.57 -6.73
N GLY A 89 3.25 -13.71 -5.44
CA GLY A 89 1.96 -13.34 -4.83
C GLY A 89 1.83 -11.85 -4.57
N GLY A 90 0.72 -11.42 -3.96
CA GLY A 90 0.42 -10.01 -3.69
C GLY A 90 1.46 -9.35 -2.77
N VAL A 91 1.72 -9.95 -1.60
CA VAL A 91 2.72 -9.42 -0.63
C VAL A 91 4.15 -9.74 -1.09
N GLY A 92 4.36 -10.96 -1.59
CA GLY A 92 5.69 -11.50 -1.88
C GLY A 92 6.51 -10.64 -2.85
N HIS A 93 5.88 -10.10 -3.90
CA HIS A 93 6.63 -9.30 -4.87
C HIS A 93 7.06 -7.95 -4.31
N TYR A 94 6.31 -7.37 -3.36
CA TYR A 94 6.72 -6.17 -2.65
C TYR A 94 7.83 -6.48 -1.65
N ALA A 95 7.72 -7.61 -0.94
CA ALA A 95 8.74 -8.04 0.01
C ALA A 95 10.11 -8.20 -0.66
N VAL A 96 10.16 -8.81 -1.84
CA VAL A 96 11.40 -8.92 -2.63
C VAL A 96 11.98 -7.54 -2.95
N GLN A 97 11.16 -6.64 -3.51
CA GLN A 97 11.62 -5.31 -3.93
C GLN A 97 12.14 -4.50 -2.73
N LEU A 98 11.38 -4.48 -1.63
CA LEU A 98 11.74 -3.74 -0.41
C LEU A 98 12.97 -4.34 0.29
N ALA A 99 13.08 -5.67 0.37
CA ALA A 99 14.24 -6.32 0.96
C ALA A 99 15.53 -5.99 0.19
N LYS A 100 15.45 -5.95 -1.14
CA LYS A 100 16.57 -5.55 -2.01
C LYS A 100 16.93 -4.08 -1.89
N LEU A 101 15.93 -3.19 -1.83
CA LEU A 101 16.16 -1.77 -1.57
C LEU A 101 16.83 -1.53 -0.21
N GLY A 102 16.60 -2.41 0.77
CA GLY A 102 17.31 -2.43 2.05
C GLY A 102 18.68 -3.11 2.03
N ASN A 103 19.26 -3.39 0.84
CA ASN A 103 20.54 -4.07 0.65
C ASN A 103 20.64 -5.46 1.33
N ASN A 104 19.53 -6.18 1.48
CA ASN A 104 19.52 -7.53 2.02
C ASN A 104 19.78 -8.58 0.92
N HIS A 105 20.28 -9.74 1.33
CA HIS A 105 20.35 -10.91 0.47
C HIS A 105 18.99 -11.59 0.41
N VAL A 106 18.43 -11.73 -0.80
CA VAL A 106 17.07 -12.24 -0.99
C VAL A 106 17.09 -13.54 -1.79
N THR A 107 16.59 -14.61 -1.18
CA THR A 107 16.27 -15.87 -1.84
C THR A 107 14.75 -15.99 -1.94
N ALA A 108 14.21 -16.38 -3.08
CA ALA A 108 12.76 -16.37 -3.29
C ALA A 108 12.24 -17.65 -3.92
N THR A 109 11.06 -18.10 -3.50
CA THR A 109 10.36 -19.22 -4.14
C THR A 109 9.08 -18.74 -4.83
N TRP A 110 8.83 -19.24 -6.04
CA TRP A 110 7.63 -18.90 -6.80
C TRP A 110 7.26 -20.03 -7.76
N SER A 111 6.01 -20.02 -8.25
CA SER A 111 5.56 -20.98 -9.26
C SER A 111 6.18 -20.66 -10.62
N SER A 112 6.70 -21.67 -11.32
CA SER A 112 7.38 -21.56 -12.62
C SER A 112 6.64 -20.75 -13.70
N LYS A 113 5.30 -20.68 -13.62
CA LYS A 113 4.46 -19.89 -14.55
C LYS A 113 4.60 -18.37 -14.40
N ARG A 114 5.14 -17.86 -13.28
CA ARG A 114 5.22 -16.42 -12.99
C ARG A 114 6.67 -15.92 -12.85
N ARG A 115 7.28 -15.52 -13.96
CA ARG A 115 8.69 -15.05 -14.01
C ARG A 115 8.93 -13.63 -13.44
N ALA A 116 7.95 -13.02 -12.80
CA ALA A 116 8.06 -11.64 -12.31
C ALA A 116 9.22 -11.43 -11.32
N CYS A 117 9.52 -12.42 -10.45
CA CYS A 117 10.65 -12.34 -9.50
C CYS A 117 12.01 -12.23 -10.19
N GLN A 118 12.19 -12.84 -11.37
CA GLN A 118 13.46 -12.78 -12.11
C GLN A 118 13.81 -11.35 -12.51
N LYS A 119 12.82 -10.52 -12.86
CA LYS A 119 13.02 -9.10 -13.18
C LYS A 119 13.55 -8.31 -11.98
N PHE A 120 13.19 -8.72 -10.77
CA PHE A 120 13.68 -8.11 -9.55
C PHE A 120 14.99 -8.73 -9.06
N GLY A 121 15.60 -9.65 -9.84
CA GLY A 121 16.89 -10.27 -9.57
C GLY A 121 16.90 -11.30 -8.44
N CYS A 122 15.76 -11.93 -8.14
CA CYS A 122 15.71 -13.06 -7.21
C CYS A 122 16.63 -14.19 -7.71
N ARG A 123 17.42 -14.79 -6.82
CA ARG A 123 18.00 -16.13 -7.04
C ARG A 123 17.03 -17.19 -6.56
#